data_AF-A0A660SX22-F1
#
_entry.id   AF-A0A660SX22-F1
#
_cell.length_a   1.000
_cell.length_b   1.000
_cell.length_c   1.000
_cell.angle_alpha   90.00
_cell.angle_beta   90.00
_cell.angle_gamma   90.00
#
_symmetry.space_group_name_H-M   'P 1'
#
loop_
_entity.id
_entity.type
_entity.pdbx_description
1 polymer ?
#
loop_
_entity_poly.entity_id
_entity_poly.type
_entity_poly.pdbx_seq_one_letter_code
_entity_poly.pdbx_strand_id
1 'polypeptide(L)' 'MAKQLMFNEDARKSLLSGVQKLSDAVKVTLGPKGRNVLLDKKFGAPTVTK' A
#
# COMPACT_ATOMS: atom_id res chain seq x y z
N MET A 1 26.20 -2.67 6.50
CA MET A 1 25.14 -1.84 7.13
C MET A 1 24.69 -2.50 8.42
N ALA A 2 24.58 -1.73 9.51
CA ALA A 2 24.07 -2.23 10.79
C ALA A 2 22.54 -2.39 10.74
N LYS A 3 21.99 -3.26 11.60
CA LYS A 3 20.55 -3.47 11.73
C LYS A 3 19.92 -2.40 12.62
N GLN A 4 18.74 -1.92 12.24
CA GLN A 4 17.90 -1.10 13.11
C GLN A 4 16.95 -2.00 13.88
N LEU A 5 16.97 -1.91 15.21
CA LEU A 5 16.05 -2.63 16.09
C LEU A 5 15.06 -1.64 16.68
N MET A 6 13.77 -1.86 16.45
CA MET A 6 12.67 -1.04 16.98
C MET A 6 11.78 -1.92 17.85
N PHE A 7 11.25 -1.36 18.93
CA PHE A 7 10.46 -2.10 19.92
C PHE A 7 9.15 -1.40 20.25
N ASN A 8 8.24 -2.13 20.90
CA ASN A 8 7.00 -1.61 21.49
C ASN A 8 6.16 -0.79 20.50
N GLU A 9 5.72 0.40 20.93
CA GLU A 9 4.81 1.26 20.19
C GLU A 9 5.41 1.80 18.90
N ASP A 10 6.70 2.12 18.86
CA ASP A 10 7.33 2.69 17.67
C ASP A 10 7.37 1.67 16.53
N ALA A 11 7.64 0.40 16.86
CA ALA A 11 7.54 -0.70 15.90
C ALA A 11 6.08 -0.90 15.43
N ARG A 12 5.11 -0.91 16.36
CA ARG A 12 3.69 -1.09 16.04
C ARG A 12 3.14 0.02 15.15
N LYS A 13 3.46 1.29 15.44
CA LYS A 13 3.04 2.45 14.64
C LYS A 13 3.61 2.41 13.23
N SER A 14 4.87 2.02 13.07
CA SER A 14 5.48 1.86 11.75
C SER A 14 4.78 0.79 10.93
N LEU A 15 4.47 -0.35 11.55
CA LEU A 15 3.72 -1.43 10.89
C LEU A 15 2.31 -0.98 10.50
N LEU A 16 1.59 -0.35 11.44
CA LEU A 16 0.24 0.16 11.19
C LEU A 16 0.21 1.13 10.02
N SER A 17 1.18 2.05 9.93
CA SER A 17 1.27 2.98 8.79
C SER A 17 1.42 2.25 7.46
N GLY A 18 2.24 1.19 7.40
CA GLY A 18 2.40 0.38 6.20
C GLY A 18 1.12 -0.38 5.82
N VAL A 19 0.47 -1.01 6.79
CA VAL A 19 -0.79 -1.74 6.59
C VAL A 19 -1.89 -0.79 6.12
N GLN A 20 -1.98 0.39 6.72
CA GLN A 20 -2.97 1.40 6.35
C GLN A 20 -2.80 1.85 4.89
N LYS A 21 -1.57 2.13 4.47
CA LYS A 21 -1.25 2.48 3.08
C LYS A 21 -1.70 1.39 2.09
N LEU A 22 -1.43 0.12 2.41
CA LEU A 22 -1.83 -1.01 1.58
C LEU A 22 -3.36 -1.16 1.55
N SER A 23 -4.00 -1.12 2.71
CA SER A 23 -5.45 -1.29 2.84
C SER A 23 -6.21 -0.19 2.10
N ASP A 24 -5.76 1.07 2.22
CA ASP A 24 -6.38 2.20 1.54
C ASP A 24 -6.30 2.09 0.01
N ALA A 25 -5.18 1.57 -0.51
CA ALA A 25 -5.00 1.37 -1.94
C ALA A 25 -5.86 0.23 -2.50
N VAL A 26 -6.08 -0.84 -1.74
CA VAL A 26 -6.83 -2.02 -2.22
C VAL A 26 -8.33 -1.90 -1.97
N LYS A 27 -8.75 -1.35 -0.83
CA LYS A 27 -10.17 -1.34 -0.43
C LYS A 27 -11.07 -0.59 -1.41
N VAL A 28 -10.52 0.37 -2.16
CA VAL A 28 -11.27 1.16 -3.16
C VAL A 28 -11.74 0.31 -4.34
N THR A 29 -11.16 -0.85 -4.56
CA THR A 29 -11.51 -1.72 -5.69
C THR A 29 -12.56 -2.79 -5.34
N LEU A 30 -12.94 -2.89 -4.06
CA LEU A 30 -13.84 -3.93 -3.58
C LEU A 30 -15.29 -3.72 -4.04
N GLY A 31 -15.92 -4.80 -4.48
CA GLY A 31 -17.35 -4.87 -4.78
C GLY A 31 -17.73 -4.41 -6.19
N PRO A 32 -19.02 -4.52 -6.56
CA PRO A 32 -19.50 -4.25 -7.92
C PRO A 32 -19.37 -2.77 -8.34
N LYS A 33 -19.14 -1.86 -7.38
CA LYS A 33 -18.89 -0.43 -7.61
C LYS A 33 -17.45 -0.01 -7.28
N GLY A 34 -16.53 -0.97 -7.24
CA GLY A 34 -15.11 -0.72 -7.06
C GLY A 34 -14.53 0.24 -8.12
N ARG A 35 -13.60 1.09 -7.69
CA ARG A 35 -12.90 2.07 -8.51
C ARG A 35 -11.61 1.49 -9.09
N ASN A 36 -11.13 2.11 -10.17
CA ASN A 36 -9.87 1.73 -10.78
C ASN A 36 -8.69 2.30 -9.99
N VAL A 37 -7.61 1.53 -9.92
CA VAL A 37 -6.30 1.94 -9.42
C VAL A 37 -5.31 1.91 -10.59
N LEU A 38 -4.44 2.91 -10.66
CA LEU A 38 -3.38 3.01 -11.66
C LEU A 38 -2.07 2.51 -11.06
N LEU A 39 -1.44 1.55 -11.72
CA LEU A 39 -0.10 1.06 -11.39
C LEU A 39 0.89 1.60 -12.40
N ASP A 40 1.84 2.40 -11.92
CA ASP A 40 2.89 2.97 -12.74
C ASP A 40 3.79 1.88 -13.34
N LYS A 41 4.30 2.14 -14.54
CA LYS A 41 5.19 1.27 -15.30
C LYS A 41 6.41 2.07 -15.73
N LYS A 42 7.59 1.48 -15.57
CA LYS A 42 8.87 2.14 -15.94
C LYS A 42 8.91 2.62 -17.39
N PHE A 43 8.15 1.98 -18.30
CA PHE A 43 8.03 2.38 -19.70
C PHE A 43 6.59 2.13 -20.19
N GLY A 44 6.12 2.99 -21.09
CA GLY A 44 4.80 2.90 -21.70
C GLY A 44 3.66 3.44 -20.82
N ALA A 45 2.42 3.09 -21.15
CA ALA A 45 1.24 3.54 -20.42
C ALA A 45 1.06 2.79 -19.08
N PRO A 46 0.48 3.45 -18.06
CA PRO A 46 0.21 2.83 -16.76
C PRO A 46 -0.82 1.71 -16.87
N THR A 47 -0.79 0.77 -15.92
CA THR A 47 -1.78 -0.32 -15.86
C THR A 47 -2.99 0.12 -15.08
N VAL A 48 -4.18 -0.02 -15.65
CA VAL A 48 -5.45 0.30 -14.97
C VAL A 48 -6.08 -1.01 -14.52
N THR A 49 -6.30 -1.20 -13.22
CA THR A 49 -6.91 -2.42 -12.66
C THR A 49 -8.00 -2.11 -11.63
N LYS A 50 -8.91 -3.07 -11.43
CA LYS A 50 -9.77 -3.20 -10.25
C LYS A 50 -9.29 -4.40 -9.43
#